data_AF-A0AAU5ZNU2-F1
#
_entry.id   AF-A0AAU5ZNU2-F1
#
_cell.length_a   1.000
_cell.length_b   1.000
_cell.length_c   1.000
_cell.angle_alpha   90.00
_cell.angle_beta   90.00
_cell.angle_gamma   90.00
#
_symmetry.space_group_name_H-M   'P 1'
#
loop_
_entity.id
_entity.type
_entity.pdbx_description
1 polymer ?
#
loop_
_entity_poly.entity_id
_entity_poly.type
_entity_poly.pdbx_seq_one_letter_code
_entity_poly.pdbx_strand_id
1 'polypeptide(L)'
;MPPRLAEEFARVRDELGDFPGRVIDTARLRAMLTNPARSYYPGVLNDCYFESSTALCLSRRPSAEPEATPVMNHCQPAKCPNSCVLPQHRPAIDNVIGDARKLLTVRPLTSLQKTALHQQIEQMRRMRDQAEEPAR
;
A
#
# COMPACT_ATOMS: atom_id res chain seq x y z
N MET A 1 24.15 4.22 -26.32
CA MET A 1 22.94 4.94 -25.88
C MET A 1 22.33 5.62 -27.08
N PRO A 2 20.99 5.63 -27.28
CA PRO A 2 20.37 6.29 -28.42
C PRO A 2 20.70 7.80 -28.45
N PRO A 3 20.93 8.40 -29.64
CA PRO A 3 21.39 9.79 -29.76
C PRO A 3 20.41 10.80 -29.15
N ARG A 4 19.10 10.58 -29.32
CA ARG A 4 18.05 11.40 -28.72
C ARG A 4 18.11 11.44 -27.19
N LEU A 5 18.44 10.32 -26.55
CA LEU A 5 18.57 10.27 -25.09
C LEU A 5 19.81 11.03 -24.62
N ALA A 6 20.91 10.98 -25.38
CA ALA A 6 22.13 11.71 -25.04
C ALA A 6 21.89 13.23 -25.05
N GLU A 7 21.18 13.73 -26.06
CA GLU A 7 20.82 15.15 -26.17
C GLU A 7 19.90 15.60 -25.04
N GLU A 8 18.87 14.81 -24.71
CA GLU A 8 17.97 15.10 -23.59
C GLU A 8 18.71 15.14 -22.24
N PHE A 9 19.60 14.17 -21.98
CA PHE A 9 20.41 14.17 -20.75
C PHE A 9 21.41 15.33 -20.70
N ALA A 10 21.92 15.79 -21.85
CA ALA A 10 22.77 16.98 -21.90
C ALA A 10 21.97 18.24 -21.51
N ARG A 11 20.79 18.44 -22.10
CA ARG A 11 19.91 19.57 -21.78
C ARG A 11 19.52 19.61 -20.31
N VAL A 12 19.13 18.47 -19.73
CA VAL A 12 18.75 18.36 -18.31
C VAL A 12 19.91 18.71 -17.39
N ARG A 13 21.14 18.33 -17.76
CA ARG A 13 22.35 18.65 -16.98
C ARG A 13 22.67 20.15 -17.02
N ASP A 14 22.50 20.79 -18.17
CA ASP A 14 22.71 22.24 -18.31
C ASP A 14 21.68 23.03 -17.48
N GLU A 15 20.45 22.52 -17.37
CA GLU A 15 19.37 23.17 -16.61
C GLU A 15 19.48 22.94 -15.09
N LEU A 16 19.76 21.71 -14.66
CA LEU A 16 19.78 21.33 -13.24
C LEU A 16 21.16 21.42 -12.58
N GLY A 17 22.23 21.51 -13.39
CA GLY A 17 23.60 21.36 -12.94
C GLY A 17 23.95 19.92 -12.54
N ASP A 18 25.20 19.70 -12.16
CA ASP A 18 25.62 18.41 -11.62
C ASP A 18 24.99 18.19 -10.23
N PHE A 19 24.48 16.98 -10.01
CA PHE A 19 23.93 16.60 -8.70
C PHE A 19 25.03 16.73 -7.63
N PRO A 20 24.87 17.55 -6.58
CA PRO A 20 25.92 17.77 -5.59
C PRO A 20 26.15 16.57 -4.66
N GLY A 21 25.35 15.51 -4.79
CA GLY A 21 25.51 14.30 -3.99
C GLY A 21 26.68 13.44 -4.47
N ARG A 22 27.53 13.02 -3.53
CA ARG A 22 28.57 12.01 -3.77
C ARG A 22 27.99 10.62 -3.62
N VAL A 23 28.39 9.70 -4.52
CA VAL A 23 28.23 8.25 -4.29
C VAL A 23 29.14 7.89 -3.11
N ILE A 24 28.53 7.65 -1.94
CA ILE A 24 29.27 7.37 -0.70
C ILE A 24 30.05 6.05 -0.83
N ASP A 25 29.41 5.02 -1.39
CA ASP A 25 30.05 3.77 -1.83
C ASP A 25 29.13 3.00 -2.81
N THR A 26 29.70 2.06 -3.58
CA THR A 26 28.95 1.30 -4.61
C THR A 26 27.99 0.26 -4.03
N ALA A 27 28.20 -0.23 -2.80
CA ALA A 27 27.28 -1.15 -2.13
C ALA A 27 26.01 -0.42 -1.66
N ARG A 28 26.15 0.82 -1.15
CA ARG A 28 25.05 1.71 -0.78
C ARG A 28 24.29 2.19 -2.02
N LEU A 29 24.98 2.53 -3.10
CA LEU A 29 24.34 2.81 -4.39
C LEU A 29 23.54 1.60 -4.88
N ARG A 30 24.15 0.40 -4.85
CA ARG A 30 23.43 -0.84 -5.19
C ARG A 30 22.22 -1.00 -4.29
N ALA A 31 22.35 -0.92 -2.97
CA ALA A 31 21.21 -1.04 -2.04
C ALA A 31 20.08 -0.03 -2.32
N MET A 32 20.41 1.22 -2.67
CA MET A 32 19.42 2.24 -3.06
C MET A 32 18.74 1.91 -4.40
N LEU A 33 19.48 1.38 -5.37
CA LEU A 33 18.97 0.92 -6.66
C LEU A 33 18.31 -0.49 -6.58
N THR A 34 18.64 -1.26 -5.54
CA THR A 34 18.08 -2.57 -5.22
C THR A 34 16.72 -2.40 -4.58
N ASN A 35 16.35 -1.21 -4.06
CA ASN A 35 14.95 -0.96 -3.77
C ASN A 35 14.21 -1.16 -5.09
N PRO A 36 13.49 -2.29 -5.25
CA PRO A 36 12.92 -2.64 -6.54
C PRO A 36 11.97 -1.51 -6.89
N ALA A 37 11.70 -1.34 -8.18
CA ALA A 37 10.50 -0.62 -8.57
C ALA A 37 9.29 -1.35 -7.95
N ARG A 38 8.96 -1.01 -6.70
CA ARG A 38 7.81 -1.55 -5.99
C ARG A 38 6.63 -1.06 -6.79
N SER A 39 5.86 -2.02 -7.31
CA SER A 39 4.66 -1.67 -8.03
C SER A 39 3.71 -1.02 -7.03
N TYR A 40 3.37 0.24 -7.28
CA TYR A 40 2.46 1.00 -6.45
C TYR A 40 1.03 0.74 -6.93
N TYR A 41 0.20 0.21 -6.03
CA TYR A 41 -1.22 -0.01 -6.28
C TYR A 41 -2.02 0.90 -5.36
N PRO A 42 -2.61 1.99 -5.90
CA PRO A 42 -3.46 2.86 -5.10
C PRO A 42 -4.75 2.15 -4.73
N GLY A 43 -5.29 2.46 -3.55
CA GLY A 43 -6.54 1.87 -3.09
C GLY A 43 -7.39 2.81 -2.26
N VAL A 44 -8.68 2.47 -2.14
CA VAL A 44 -9.65 3.32 -1.43
C VAL A 44 -9.45 3.27 0.08
N LEU A 45 -9.07 2.11 0.62
CA LEU A 45 -8.86 1.91 2.07
C LEU A 45 -7.39 1.87 2.47
N ASN A 46 -6.50 1.58 1.53
CA ASN A 46 -5.06 1.52 1.71
C ASN A 46 -4.37 1.57 0.34
N ASP A 47 -3.16 2.11 0.31
CA ASP A 47 -2.24 1.95 -0.81
C ASP A 47 -1.37 0.71 -0.59
N CYS A 48 -0.79 0.16 -1.66
CA CYS A 48 0.09 -1.00 -1.59
C CYS A 48 1.40 -0.74 -2.37
N TYR A 49 2.53 -0.72 -1.64
CA TYR A 49 3.87 -0.77 -2.21
C TYR A 49 4.27 -2.23 -2.34
N PHE A 50 3.81 -2.85 -3.42
CA PHE A 50 3.83 -4.29 -3.55
C PHE A 50 5.25 -4.86 -3.69
N GLU A 51 5.49 -5.89 -2.89
CA GLU A 51 6.68 -6.72 -2.88
C GLU A 51 6.22 -8.18 -2.68
N SER A 52 6.28 -8.96 -3.76
CA SER A 52 5.72 -10.33 -3.80
C SER A 52 6.24 -11.23 -2.67
N SER A 53 7.49 -11.06 -2.26
CA SER A 53 8.12 -11.86 -1.20
C SER A 53 7.52 -11.63 0.19
N THR A 54 6.82 -10.53 0.41
CA THR A 54 6.26 -10.14 1.72
C THR A 54 4.76 -9.83 1.70
N ALA A 55 4.12 -9.89 0.53
CA ALA A 55 2.71 -9.59 0.35
C ALA A 55 1.81 -10.67 0.97
N LEU A 56 1.15 -10.34 2.08
CA LEU A 56 0.24 -11.27 2.79
C LEU A 56 -0.98 -11.68 1.95
N CYS A 57 -1.39 -10.86 0.97
CA CYS A 57 -2.53 -11.17 0.09
C CYS A 57 -2.26 -12.38 -0.83
N LEU A 58 -1.00 -12.74 -1.05
CA LEU A 58 -0.61 -13.91 -1.84
C LEU A 58 -0.65 -15.23 -1.04
N SER A 59 -0.72 -15.18 0.29
CA SER A 59 -0.70 -16.37 1.15
C SER A 59 -1.85 -17.35 0.90
N ARG A 60 -2.94 -16.87 0.29
CA ARG A 60 -4.13 -17.67 -0.05
C ARG A 60 -4.21 -18.02 -1.54
N ARG A 61 -3.20 -17.65 -2.33
CA ARG A 61 -3.20 -17.85 -3.78
C ARG A 61 -2.71 -19.26 -4.13
N PRO A 62 -3.37 -19.96 -5.08
CA PRO A 62 -2.85 -21.22 -5.61
C PRO A 62 -1.47 -21.02 -6.27
N SER A 63 -0.55 -21.95 -6.06
CA SER A 63 0.86 -21.88 -6.47
C SER A 63 1.11 -21.79 -7.98
N ALA A 64 0.07 -21.90 -8.82
CA ALA A 64 0.18 -22.13 -10.25
C ALA A 64 0.15 -20.86 -11.12
N GLU A 65 -0.04 -19.67 -10.56
CA GLU A 65 -0.13 -18.46 -11.37
C GLU A 65 1.23 -17.74 -11.51
N PRO A 66 1.66 -17.44 -12.76
CA PRO A 66 3.03 -17.04 -13.08
C PRO A 66 3.40 -15.60 -12.70
N GLU A 67 2.42 -14.71 -12.45
CA GLU A 67 2.69 -13.29 -12.17
C GLU A 67 2.07 -12.86 -10.84
N ALA A 68 2.90 -12.61 -9.83
CA ALA A 68 2.44 -12.23 -8.51
C ALA A 68 1.95 -10.77 -8.54
N THR A 69 0.64 -10.57 -8.53
CA THR A 69 -0.01 -9.26 -8.37
C THR A 69 -0.83 -9.26 -7.08
N PRO A 70 -1.08 -8.09 -6.46
CA PRO A 70 -1.92 -8.03 -5.28
C PRO A 70 -3.31 -8.61 -5.57
N VAL A 71 -3.76 -9.55 -4.74
CA VAL A 71 -5.13 -10.06 -4.84
C VAL A 71 -6.08 -9.07 -4.17
N MET A 72 -7.03 -8.54 -4.95
CA MET A 72 -8.04 -7.61 -4.47
C MET A 72 -8.85 -8.24 -3.33
N ASN A 73 -9.21 -7.43 -2.34
CA ASN A 73 -9.95 -7.84 -1.12
C ASN A 73 -9.24 -8.86 -0.21
N HIS A 74 -8.03 -9.33 -0.53
CA HIS A 74 -7.23 -10.20 0.33
C HIS A 74 -6.17 -9.45 1.15
N CYS A 75 -6.07 -8.13 0.97
CA CYS A 75 -5.18 -7.30 1.77
C CYS A 75 -5.56 -7.38 3.26
N GLN A 76 -4.54 -7.29 4.11
CA GLN A 76 -4.71 -7.14 5.56
C GLN A 76 -4.02 -5.85 5.98
N PRO A 77 -4.65 -4.68 5.81
CA PRO A 77 -3.94 -3.41 5.88
C PRO A 77 -3.26 -3.14 7.23
N ALA A 78 -3.87 -3.60 8.32
CA ALA A 78 -3.32 -3.47 9.67
C ALA A 78 -2.12 -4.39 9.97
N LYS A 79 -1.75 -5.30 9.07
CA LYS A 79 -0.71 -6.33 9.28
C LYS A 79 0.29 -6.46 8.14
N CYS A 80 -0.12 -6.15 6.92
CA CYS A 80 0.69 -6.38 5.74
C CYS A 80 1.78 -5.30 5.64
N PRO A 81 3.07 -5.66 5.57
CA PRO A 81 4.16 -4.68 5.48
C PRO A 81 4.16 -3.92 4.15
N ASN A 82 3.38 -4.37 3.16
CA ASN A 82 3.24 -3.69 1.87
C ASN A 82 2.12 -2.63 1.90
N SER A 83 1.23 -2.70 2.90
CA SER A 83 0.08 -1.82 3.01
C SER A 83 0.47 -0.50 3.67
N CYS A 84 0.02 0.60 3.09
CA CYS A 84 0.17 1.93 3.65
C CYS A 84 -1.23 2.56 3.83
N VAL A 85 -1.55 2.95 5.07
CA VAL A 85 -2.81 3.64 5.37
C VAL A 85 -2.47 5.09 5.72
N LEU A 86 -2.63 5.96 4.74
CA LEU A 86 -2.42 7.41 4.86
C LEU A 86 -3.68 8.15 5.35
N PRO A 87 -3.54 9.38 5.89
CA PRO A 87 -4.67 10.22 6.33
C PRO A 87 -5.77 10.39 5.27
N GLN A 88 -5.41 10.42 3.98
CA GLN A 88 -6.37 10.53 2.88
C GLN A 88 -7.38 9.37 2.78
N HIS A 89 -7.09 8.19 3.34
CA HIS A 89 -8.01 7.05 3.33
C HIS A 89 -9.09 7.16 4.41
N ARG A 90 -8.89 8.02 5.42
CA ARG A 90 -9.77 8.14 6.58
C ARG A 90 -11.26 8.29 6.21
N PRO A 91 -11.66 9.17 5.26
CA PRO A 91 -13.08 9.32 4.93
C PRO A 91 -13.71 8.00 4.44
N ALA A 92 -12.97 7.20 3.66
CA ALA A 92 -13.46 5.91 3.21
C ALA A 92 -13.58 4.91 4.36
N ILE A 93 -12.63 4.92 5.30
CA ILE A 93 -12.67 4.07 6.50
C ILE A 93 -13.87 4.43 7.39
N ASP A 94 -14.10 5.73 7.62
CA ASP A 94 -15.24 6.22 8.40
C ASP A 94 -16.58 5.82 7.74
N ASN A 95 -16.67 5.86 6.41
CA ASN A 95 -17.84 5.38 5.67
C ASN A 95 -18.10 3.89 5.91
N VAL A 96 -17.08 3.03 5.81
CA VAL A 96 -17.21 1.60 6.07
C VAL A 96 -17.66 1.32 7.51
N ILE A 97 -17.11 2.05 8.49
CA ILE A 97 -17.56 1.97 9.89
C ILE A 97 -19.04 2.37 10.01
N GLY A 98 -19.43 3.47 9.36
CA GLY A 98 -20.80 3.95 9.32
C GLY A 98 -21.77 2.92 8.75
N ASP A 99 -21.41 2.30 7.63
CA ASP A 99 -22.26 1.31 6.97
C ASP A 99 -22.38 0.02 7.79
N ALA A 100 -21.29 -0.45 8.41
CA ALA A 100 -21.34 -1.58 9.33
C ALA A 100 -22.24 -1.30 10.55
N ARG A 101 -22.23 -0.07 11.07
CA ARG A 101 -23.13 0.37 12.14
C ARG A 101 -24.60 0.41 11.69
N LYS A 102 -24.88 0.85 10.46
CA LYS A 102 -26.25 0.79 9.90
C LYS A 102 -26.71 -0.65 9.74
N LEU A 103 -25.85 -1.57 9.28
CA LEU A 103 -26.21 -2.98 9.15
C LEU A 103 -26.65 -3.59 10.47
N LEU A 104 -26.04 -3.21 11.60
CA LEU A 104 -26.45 -3.66 12.93
C LEU A 104 -27.91 -3.31 13.31
N THR A 105 -28.53 -2.33 12.63
CA THR A 105 -29.92 -1.93 12.91
C THR A 105 -30.95 -2.70 12.07
N VAL A 106 -30.51 -3.41 11.02
CA VAL A 106 -31.37 -4.19 10.11
C VAL A 106 -31.77 -5.53 10.75
N ARG A 107 -33.02 -5.97 10.57
CA ARG A 107 -33.56 -7.23 11.15
C ARG A 107 -33.85 -8.31 10.08
N PRO A 108 -33.72 -9.62 10.41
CA PRO A 108 -33.16 -10.19 11.64
C PRO A 108 -31.70 -10.66 11.45
N LEU A 109 -30.75 -10.02 12.14
CA LEU A 109 -29.37 -10.51 12.25
C LEU A 109 -29.23 -11.54 13.39
N THR A 110 -28.54 -12.63 13.10
CA THR A 110 -28.13 -13.63 14.11
C THR A 110 -27.05 -13.08 15.04
N SER A 111 -26.88 -13.69 16.21
CA SER A 111 -25.82 -13.31 17.15
C SER A 111 -24.42 -13.38 16.52
N LEU A 112 -24.16 -14.41 15.70
CA LEU A 112 -22.89 -14.57 14.99
C LEU A 112 -22.63 -13.42 14.00
N GLN A 113 -23.66 -13.00 13.25
CA GLN A 113 -23.55 -11.88 12.32
C GLN A 113 -23.28 -10.56 13.06
N LYS A 114 -23.94 -10.33 14.20
CA LYS A 114 -23.66 -9.15 15.05
C LYS A 114 -22.22 -9.16 15.56
N THR A 115 -21.74 -10.30 16.06
CA THR A 115 -20.34 -10.44 16.51
C THR A 115 -19.36 -10.14 15.38
N ALA A 116 -19.60 -10.66 14.18
CA ALA A 116 -18.75 -10.39 13.01
C ALA A 116 -18.73 -8.89 12.67
N LEU A 117 -19.88 -8.22 12.67
CA LEU A 117 -19.97 -6.78 12.42
C LEU A 117 -19.22 -5.96 13.48
N HIS A 118 -19.34 -6.31 14.76
CA HIS A 118 -18.58 -5.65 15.83
C HIS A 118 -17.07 -5.83 15.66
N GLN A 119 -16.61 -7.03 15.33
CA GLN A 119 -15.19 -7.29 15.07
C GLN A 119 -14.66 -6.48 13.89
N GLN A 120 -15.44 -6.38 12.80
CA GLN A 120 -15.07 -5.56 11.65
C GLN A 120 -15.02 -4.07 11.98
N ILE A 121 -15.98 -3.54 12.74
CA ILE A 121 -15.96 -2.15 13.20
C ILE A 121 -14.69 -1.86 14.01
N GLU A 122 -14.31 -2.74 14.94
CA GLU A 122 -13.10 -2.56 15.74
C GLU A 122 -11.82 -2.66 14.91
N GLN A 123 -11.77 -3.58 13.94
CA GLN A 123 -10.66 -3.66 12.99
C GLN A 123 -10.50 -2.37 12.17
N MET A 124 -11.60 -1.83 11.65
CA MET A 124 -11.59 -0.60 10.87
C MET A 124 -11.22 0.63 11.71
N ARG A 125 -11.63 0.69 12.98
CA ARG A 125 -11.18 1.75 13.89
C ARG A 125 -9.67 1.74 14.10
N ARG A 126 -9.07 0.58 14.37
CA ARG A 126 -7.61 0.47 14.49
C ARG A 126 -6.90 0.96 13.24
N MET A 127 -7.43 0.61 12.07
CA MET A 127 -6.87 1.05 10.78
C MET A 127 -6.99 2.57 10.59
N ARG A 128 -8.12 3.16 11.00
CA ARG A 128 -8.32 4.62 11.00
C ARG A 128 -7.34 5.32 11.92
N ASP A 129 -7.13 4.78 13.12
CA ASP A 129 -6.28 5.39 14.14
C ASP A 129 -4.79 5.27 13.74
N GLN A 130 -4.40 4.18 13.07
CA GLN A 130 -3.06 4.05 12.43
C GLN A 130 -2.78 5.12 11.38
N ALA A 131 -3.81 5.61 10.68
CA ALA A 131 -3.67 6.66 9.69
C ALA A 131 -3.40 8.06 10.31
N GLU A 132 -3.55 8.22 11.63
CA GLU A 132 -3.25 9.44 12.36
C GLU A 132 -1.77 9.54 12.76
N GLU A 133 -1.06 8.41 12.83
CA GLU A 133 0.38 8.40 13.12
C GLU A 133 1.16 8.85 11.87
N PRO A 134 1.97 9.92 11.95
CA PRO A 134 2.78 10.33 10.82
C PRO A 134 3.72 9.19 10.43
N ALA A 135 3.75 8.87 9.13
CA ALA A 135 4.63 7.87 8.56
C ALA A 135 6.05 8.08 9.08
N ARG A 136 6.57 7.09 9.81
CA ARG A 136 7.87 7.13 10.45
C ARG A 136 9.01 7.04 9.44
#